data_AF-A0A7L1IE64-F1
#
_entry.id   AF-A0A7L1IE64-F1
#
_cell.length_a   1.000
_cell.length_b   1.000
_cell.length_c   1.000
_cell.angle_alpha   90.00
_cell.angle_beta   90.00
_cell.angle_gamma   90.00
#
_symmetry.space_group_name_H-M   'P 1'
#
loop_
_entity.id
_entity.type
_entity.pdbx_description
1 polymer ?
#
loop_
_entity_poly.entity_id
_entity_poly.type
_entity_poly.pdbx_seq_one_letter_code
_entity_poly.pdbx_strand_id
1 'polypeptide(L)'
;LLNVTEWNASVLGYYSCFSERKVVTTKLIVYRVPERVVLEPVPVLAVGQSHELTCRVAGVAPVRNLEVTLWRGNERLSKTTFQRHGRDEPEEVRATHWITAQRRDHG
;
A
#
# COMPACT_ATOMS: atom_id res chain seq x y z
N LEU A 1 -4.92 5.11 -15.87
CA LEU A 1 -6.37 4.85 -15.72
C LEU A 1 -7.03 6.18 -15.38
N LEU A 2 -7.73 6.77 -16.34
CA LEU A 2 -8.52 7.98 -16.11
C LEU A 2 -9.98 7.52 -15.97
N ASN A 3 -10.67 7.93 -14.90
CA ASN A 3 -12.09 7.67 -14.59
C ASN A 3 -12.47 6.26 -14.08
N VAL A 4 -11.90 5.82 -12.94
CA VAL A 4 -12.41 4.65 -12.20
C VAL A 4 -13.52 5.10 -11.25
N THR A 5 -14.73 4.54 -11.41
CA THR A 5 -15.89 4.84 -10.55
C THR A 5 -16.19 3.76 -9.51
N GLU A 6 -15.71 2.54 -9.72
CA GLU A 6 -15.94 1.39 -8.84
C GLU A 6 -14.63 0.61 -8.63
N TRP A 7 -14.23 0.44 -7.36
CA TRP A 7 -12.95 -0.16 -6.97
C TRP A 7 -13.05 -1.65 -6.63
N ASN A 8 -14.24 -2.08 -6.28
CA ASN A 8 -14.62 -3.46 -6.03
C ASN A 8 -16.05 -3.67 -6.50
N ALA A 9 -16.19 -4.48 -7.55
CA ALA A 9 -17.46 -4.78 -8.17
C ALA A 9 -17.72 -6.29 -8.13
N SER A 10 -18.98 -6.68 -8.13
CA SER A 10 -19.39 -8.07 -8.35
C SER A 10 -20.14 -8.18 -9.66
N VAL A 11 -19.52 -8.81 -10.65
CA VAL A 11 -20.09 -9.03 -11.98
C VAL A 11 -20.91 -10.32 -11.94
N LEU A 12 -22.17 -10.22 -12.36
CA LEU A 12 -23.07 -11.36 -12.50
C LEU A 12 -23.15 -11.77 -13.96
N GLY A 13 -22.53 -12.90 -14.29
CA GLY A 13 -22.77 -13.59 -15.55
C GLY A 13 -23.96 -14.54 -15.40
N TYR A 14 -24.77 -14.68 -16.44
CA TYR A 14 -25.76 -15.74 -16.49
C TYR A 14 -25.77 -16.40 -17.87
N TYR A 15 -26.12 -17.68 -17.90
CA TYR A 15 -26.41 -18.39 -19.13
C TYR A 15 -27.63 -19.27 -18.94
N SER A 16 -28.32 -19.51 -20.05
CA SER A 16 -29.50 -20.35 -20.11
C SER A 16 -29.26 -21.49 -21.07
N CYS A 17 -29.40 -22.72 -20.58
CA CYS A 17 -29.34 -23.94 -21.38
C CYS A 17 -30.65 -24.70 -21.14
N PHE A 18 -31.46 -24.89 -22.18
CA PHE A 18 -32.81 -25.44 -22.06
C PHE A 18 -33.64 -24.67 -21.02
N SER A 19 -34.18 -25.36 -20.01
CA SER A 19 -34.96 -24.80 -18.90
C SER A 19 -34.12 -24.43 -17.67
N GLU A 20 -32.79 -24.60 -17.72
CA GLU A 20 -31.90 -24.27 -16.60
C GLU A 20 -31.24 -22.91 -16.82
N ARG A 21 -31.33 -22.04 -15.81
CA ARG A 21 -30.59 -20.78 -15.74
C ARG A 21 -29.52 -20.90 -14.67
N LYS A 22 -28.26 -20.67 -15.04
CA LYS A 22 -27.16 -20.59 -14.09
C LYS A 22 -26.64 -19.16 -13.99
N VAL A 23 -26.32 -18.76 -12.77
CA VAL A 23 -25.72 -17.46 -12.45
C VAL A 23 -24.33 -17.73 -11.90
N VAL A 24 -23.34 -16.99 -12.41
CA VAL A 24 -21.95 -17.05 -11.99
C VAL A 24 -21.56 -15.66 -11.51
N THR A 25 -21.10 -15.56 -10.26
CA THR A 25 -20.61 -14.32 -9.68
C THR A 25 -19.09 -14.27 -9.80
N THR A 26 -18.55 -13.16 -10.30
CA THR A 26 -17.10 -12.91 -10.36
C THR A 26 -16.78 -11.58 -9.69
N LYS A 27 -15.79 -11.58 -8.80
CA LYS A 27 -15.33 -10.36 -8.12
C LYS A 27 -14.27 -9.67 -8.96
N LEU A 28 -14.48 -8.39 -9.23
CA LEU A 28 -13.54 -7.53 -9.95
C LEU A 28 -12.95 -6.53 -8.96
N ILE A 29 -11.62 -6.50 -8.87
CA ILE A 29 -10.88 -5.57 -8.00
C ILE A 29 -9.97 -4.74 -8.89
N VAL A 30 -10.06 -3.41 -8.75
CA VAL A 30 -9.24 -2.48 -9.52
C VAL A 30 -7.99 -2.14 -8.72
N TYR A 31 -6.85 -2.15 -9.41
CA TYR A 31 -5.56 -1.76 -8.83
C TYR A 31 -5.14 -0.39 -9.31
N ARG A 32 -4.59 0.38 -8.38
CA ARG A 32 -3.93 1.65 -8.66
C ARG A 32 -2.58 1.67 -7.97
N VAL A 33 -1.54 1.90 -8.76
CA VAL A 33 -0.20 2.15 -8.24
C VAL A 33 -0.19 3.44 -7.42
N PRO A 34 0.66 3.54 -6.38
CA PRO A 34 0.78 4.76 -5.60
C PRO A 34 1.05 5.98 -6.51
N GLU A 35 0.31 7.06 -6.29
CA GLU A 35 0.56 8.33 -6.97
C GLU A 35 1.87 8.96 -6.49
N ARG A 36 2.18 8.77 -5.20
CA ARG A 36 3.38 9.33 -4.57
C ARG A 36 3.84 8.47 -3.41
N VAL A 37 5.16 8.31 -3.31
CA VAL A 37 5.83 7.67 -2.17
C VAL A 37 6.87 8.66 -1.65
N VAL A 38 6.71 9.11 -0.41
CA VAL A 38 7.58 10.14 0.19
C VAL A 38 8.03 9.67 1.57
N LEU A 39 9.34 9.58 1.77
CA LEU A 39 9.90 9.55 3.10
C LEU A 39 9.88 10.96 3.68
N GLU A 40 9.27 11.15 4.85
CA GLU A 40 9.27 12.43 5.54
C GLU A 40 10.70 12.91 5.82
N PRO A 41 10.96 14.23 5.85
CA PRO A 41 12.28 14.76 6.12
C PRO A 41 12.84 14.24 7.44
N VAL A 42 14.01 13.60 7.38
CA VAL A 42 14.75 13.16 8.56
C VAL A 42 15.60 14.34 9.05
N PRO A 43 15.48 14.79 10.30
CA PRO A 43 16.29 15.87 10.83
C PRO A 43 17.76 15.44 10.96
N VAL A 44 18.65 16.42 11.21
CA VAL A 44 20.03 16.10 11.61
C VAL A 44 19.99 15.45 13.00
N LEU A 45 20.54 14.25 13.11
CA LEU A 45 20.56 13.46 14.35
C LEU A 45 21.99 13.31 14.86
N ALA A 46 22.18 13.53 16.16
CA ALA A 46 23.43 13.15 16.82
C ALA A 46 23.50 11.62 16.95
N VAL A 47 24.72 11.05 16.95
CA VAL A 47 24.91 9.61 17.18
C VAL A 47 24.26 9.20 18.51
N GLY A 48 23.47 8.13 18.48
CA GLY A 48 22.70 7.64 19.63
C GLY A 48 21.30 8.25 19.77
N GLN A 49 20.96 9.29 19.00
CA GLN A 49 19.60 9.84 18.97
C GLN A 49 18.67 8.95 18.16
N SER A 50 17.46 8.70 18.67
CA SER A 50 16.43 7.95 17.97
C SER A 50 15.43 8.85 17.26
N HIS A 51 14.92 8.38 16.13
CA HIS A 51 13.91 9.07 15.33
C HIS A 51 13.00 8.07 14.64
N GLU A 52 11.72 8.41 14.50
CA GLU A 52 10.75 7.60 13.76
C GLU A 52 10.74 8.02 12.29
N LEU A 53 11.21 7.14 11.41
CA LEU A 53 11.03 7.30 9.98
C LEU A 53 9.55 7.15 9.65
N THR A 54 9.01 8.06 8.84
CA THR A 54 7.64 7.96 8.33
C THR A 54 7.66 8.01 6.81
N CYS A 55 7.20 6.94 6.16
CA CYS A 55 6.97 6.90 4.72
C CYS A 55 5.47 7.04 4.44
N ARG A 56 5.10 8.07 3.67
CA ARG A 56 3.75 8.31 3.18
C ARG A 56 3.59 7.73 1.79
N VAL A 57 2.56 6.90 1.60
CA VAL A 57 2.18 6.31 0.32
C VAL A 57 0.78 6.79 -0.02
N ALA A 58 0.66 7.64 -1.03
CA ALA A 58 -0.59 8.28 -1.42
C ALA A 58 -1.22 7.63 -2.65
N GLY A 59 -2.56 7.53 -2.66
CA GLY A 59 -3.35 7.21 -3.86
C GLY A 59 -3.21 5.76 -4.34
N VAL A 60 -2.95 4.83 -3.42
CA VAL A 60 -2.78 3.40 -3.72
C VAL A 60 -4.07 2.62 -3.47
N ALA A 61 -4.39 1.67 -4.34
CA ALA A 61 -5.56 0.79 -4.19
C ALA A 61 -5.32 -0.62 -4.76
N PRO A 62 -5.91 -1.68 -4.16
CA PRO A 62 -6.42 -1.70 -2.80
C PRO A 62 -5.26 -1.71 -1.80
N VAL A 63 -5.37 -0.96 -0.71
CA VAL A 63 -4.30 -0.83 0.29
C VAL A 63 -3.90 -2.19 0.88
N ARG A 64 -4.83 -3.13 1.05
CA ARG A 64 -4.53 -4.46 1.63
C ARG A 64 -3.49 -5.29 0.89
N ASN A 65 -3.26 -4.98 -0.37
CA ASN A 65 -2.28 -5.67 -1.21
C ASN A 65 -0.95 -4.89 -1.32
N LEU A 66 -0.84 -3.76 -0.62
CA LEU A 66 0.39 -2.99 -0.52
C LEU A 66 1.36 -3.60 0.49
N GLU A 67 2.64 -3.56 0.12
CA GLU A 67 3.77 -3.80 1.01
C GLU A 67 4.74 -2.62 0.88
N VAL A 68 5.17 -2.08 2.02
CA VAL A 68 6.16 -1.00 2.09
C VAL A 68 7.39 -1.52 2.80
N THR A 69 8.55 -1.37 2.17
CA THR A 69 9.84 -1.75 2.76
C THR A 69 10.69 -0.51 2.95
N LEU A 70 11.14 -0.27 4.18
CA LEU A 70 12.09 0.79 4.49
C LEU A 70 13.51 0.24 4.44
N TRP A 71 14.41 0.98 3.80
CA TRP A 71 15.80 0.61 3.59
C TRP A 71 16.73 1.70 4.11
N ARG A 72 17.91 1.27 4.56
CA ARG A 72 19.07 2.10 4.85
C ARG A 72 20.22 1.61 3.97
N GLY A 73 20.45 2.29 2.85
CA GLY A 73 21.31 1.74 1.80
C GLY A 73 20.82 0.36 1.38
N ASN A 74 21.64 -0.67 1.61
CA ASN A 74 21.31 -2.07 1.32
C ASN A 74 20.76 -2.86 2.53
N GLU A 75 20.58 -2.21 3.68
CA GLU A 75 20.02 -2.83 4.89
C GLU A 75 18.50 -2.64 4.92
N ARG A 76 17.76 -3.75 5.00
CA ARG A 76 16.30 -3.71 5.16
C ARG A 76 15.96 -3.42 6.63
N LEU A 77 15.38 -2.26 6.89
CA LEU A 77 14.98 -1.83 8.23
C LEU A 77 13.64 -2.44 8.65
N SER A 78 12.64 -2.35 7.78
CA SER A 78 11.30 -2.87 8.07
C SER A 78 10.54 -3.25 6.81
N LYS A 79 9.52 -4.07 7.00
CA LYS A 79 8.54 -4.47 5.98
C LYS A 79 7.16 -4.41 6.60
N THR A 80 6.34 -3.48 6.13
CA THR A 80 4.99 -3.22 6.63
C THR A 80 3.97 -3.69 5.59
N THR A 81 3.03 -4.51 6.01
CA THR A 81 1.91 -4.97 5.20
C THR A 81 0.59 -4.41 5.75
N PHE A 82 -0.40 -4.25 4.89
CA PHE A 82 -1.67 -3.62 5.25
C PHE A 82 -2.86 -4.59 5.13
N GLN A 83 -2.66 -5.89 5.34
CA GLN A 83 -3.67 -6.94 5.07
C GLN A 83 -5.04 -6.71 5.73
N ARG A 84 -5.08 -5.97 6.84
CA ARG A 84 -6.32 -5.62 7.57
C ARG A 84 -7.02 -4.36 7.05
N HIS A 85 -6.51 -3.72 5.99
CA HIS A 85 -7.17 -2.55 5.40
C HIS A 85 -8.46 -2.94 4.67
N GLY A 86 -9.57 -2.35 5.09
CA GLY A 86 -10.89 -2.69 4.59
C GLY A 86 -11.33 -1.95 3.33
N ARG A 87 -10.70 -0.81 3.02
CA ARG A 87 -11.09 0.06 1.90
C ARG A 87 -10.43 -0.35 0.59
N ASP A 88 -11.19 -0.19 -0.48
CA ASP A 88 -10.80 -0.56 -1.85
C ASP A 88 -10.45 0.66 -2.68
N GLU A 89 -10.97 1.82 -2.27
CA GLU A 89 -10.66 3.12 -2.85
C GLU A 89 -9.19 3.51 -2.59
N PRO A 90 -8.61 4.36 -3.47
CA PRO A 90 -7.31 4.95 -3.25
C PRO A 90 -7.26 5.74 -1.95
N GLU A 91 -6.28 5.45 -1.11
CA GLU A 91 -6.10 6.11 0.17
C GLU A 91 -4.61 6.42 0.41
N GLU A 92 -4.35 7.33 1.35
CA GLU A 92 -3.01 7.55 1.89
C GLU A 92 -2.78 6.65 3.11
N VAL A 93 -1.66 5.93 3.12
CA VAL A 93 -1.21 5.17 4.28
C VAL A 93 0.22 5.53 4.66
N ARG A 94 0.57 5.19 5.91
CA ARG A 94 1.90 5.42 6.47
C ARG A 94 2.54 4.12 6.92
N ALA A 95 3.82 3.98 6.63
CA ALA A 95 4.68 2.96 7.23
C ALA A 95 5.73 3.66 8.07
N THR A 96 5.86 3.27 9.34
CA THR A 96 6.84 3.86 10.25
C THR A 96 7.86 2.85 10.75
N HIS A 97 9.05 3.34 11.10
CA HIS A 97 10.09 2.53 11.73
C HIS A 97 11.05 3.41 12.55
N TRP A 98 11.32 2.98 13.79
CA TRP A 98 12.29 3.65 14.65
C TRP A 98 13.71 3.30 14.25
N ILE A 99 14.55 4.33 14.11
CA ILE A 99 15.99 4.20 13.94
C ILE A 99 16.71 4.86 15.10
N THR A 100 17.93 4.41 15.34
CA THR A 100 18.92 5.12 16.16
C THR A 100 20.10 5.47 15.27
N ALA A 101 20.49 6.75 15.28
CA ALA A 101 21.56 7.26 14.44
C ALA A 101 22.92 6.71 14.87
N GLN A 102 23.73 6.31 13.89
CA GLN A 102 25.05 5.71 14.07
C GLN A 102 26.11 6.48 13.29
N ARG A 103 27.38 6.32 13.69
CA ARG A 103 28.53 6.94 12.99
C ARG A 103 28.65 6.54 11.52
N ARG A 104 28.05 5.42 11.11
CA ARG A 104 28.06 4.98 9.71
C ARG A 104 26.93 5.58 8.87
N ASP A 105 25.98 6.28 9.50
CA ASP A 105 24.83 6.88 8.82
C ASP A 105 25.14 8.29 8.27
N HIS A 106 26.41 8.73 8.36
CA HIS A 106 26.88 9.94 7.72
C HIS A 106 26.84 9.74 6.19
N GLY A 107 26.03 10.55 5.51
CA GLY A 107 25.95 10.61 4.04
C GLY A 107 27.15 11.30 3.42
#